data_AF-A0A199UG83-F1
#
_entry.id   AF-A0A199UG83-F1
#
_cell.length_a   1.000
_cell.length_b   1.000
_cell.length_c   1.000
_cell.angle_alpha   90.00
_cell.angle_beta   90.00
_cell.angle_gamma   90.00
#
_symmetry.space_group_name_H-M   'P 1'
#
loop_
_entity.id
_entity.type
_entity.pdbx_description
1 polymer ?
#
loop_
_entity_poly.entity_id
_entity_poly.type
_entity_poly.pdbx_seq_one_letter_code
_entity_poly.pdbx_strand_id
1 'polypeptide(L)'
;MEEPYTETLDSVFTRLNLYSIDLLELLRNPKQKSASFLPEMADLLRRTPPEALQSCFDYTLFPLLLLLDAAVECRKEKKVDSGESLGALEISDRVAEGVLMCIEALLNKCHLGSVDQMVMLLKKLSYGAMLSPLEASEEFRGGIIRCLRAMLLRLQQCSNSQGLHHPTPNALGVGLWPVALGLPKRSVAWTKIPSQQSKI
;
A
#
# COMPACT_ATOMS: atom_id res chain seq x y z
N MET A 1 -36.83 -15.69 -11.33
CA MET A 1 -36.16 -14.61 -10.58
C MET A 1 -34.98 -15.31 -9.91
N GLU A 2 -33.83 -15.33 -10.60
CA GLU A 2 -32.62 -15.95 -10.06
C GLU A 2 -32.06 -15.02 -8.98
N GLU A 3 -31.85 -15.53 -7.77
CA GLU A 3 -31.14 -14.79 -6.75
C GLU A 3 -29.69 -14.57 -7.21
N PRO A 4 -29.14 -13.35 -7.12
CA PRO A 4 -27.76 -13.11 -7.48
C PRO A 4 -26.89 -13.90 -6.50
N TYR A 5 -26.15 -14.88 -7.02
CA TYR A 5 -25.20 -15.67 -6.26
C TYR A 5 -24.21 -14.73 -5.56
N THR A 6 -24.40 -14.50 -4.26
CA THR A 6 -23.49 -13.70 -3.46
C THR A 6 -22.28 -14.58 -3.18
N GLU A 7 -21.15 -14.22 -3.75
CA GLU A 7 -19.90 -14.93 -3.50
C GLU A 7 -19.58 -14.81 -1.99
N THR A 8 -19.57 -15.94 -1.28
CA THR A 8 -19.33 -15.95 0.17
C THR A 8 -17.86 -15.63 0.46
N LEU A 9 -17.59 -15.00 1.61
CA LEU A 9 -16.23 -14.68 2.04
C LEU A 9 -15.31 -15.92 2.04
N ASP A 10 -15.83 -17.08 2.46
CA ASP A 10 -15.08 -18.33 2.48
C ASP A 10 -14.66 -18.80 1.07
N SER A 11 -15.54 -18.62 0.08
CA SER A 11 -15.25 -18.94 -1.33
C SER A 11 -14.16 -18.01 -1.88
N VAL A 12 -14.30 -16.70 -1.63
CA VAL A 12 -13.31 -15.69 -2.03
C VAL A 12 -11.96 -15.99 -1.39
N PHE A 13 -11.93 -16.24 -0.08
CA PHE A 13 -10.70 -16.55 0.65
C PHE A 13 -10.03 -17.81 0.11
N THR A 14 -10.79 -18.88 -0.14
CA THR A 14 -10.26 -20.13 -0.70
C THR A 14 -9.54 -19.90 -2.03
N ARG A 15 -10.15 -19.10 -2.92
CA ARG A 15 -9.57 -18.76 -4.22
C ARG A 15 -8.33 -17.88 -4.08
N LEU A 16 -8.39 -16.85 -3.24
CA LEU A 16 -7.24 -15.96 -2.97
C LEU A 16 -6.08 -16.70 -2.30
N ASN A 17 -6.37 -17.69 -1.46
CA ASN A 17 -5.36 -18.51 -0.80
C ASN A 17 -4.56 -19.35 -1.81
N LEU A 18 -5.23 -19.93 -2.82
CA LEU A 18 -4.54 -20.64 -3.90
C LEU A 18 -3.56 -19.72 -4.64
N TYR A 19 -4.00 -18.53 -5.04
CA TYR A 19 -3.11 -17.56 -5.69
C TYR A 19 -2.00 -17.07 -4.76
N SER A 20 -2.25 -16.95 -3.45
CA SER A 20 -1.23 -16.56 -2.49
C SER A 20 -0.13 -17.61 -2.38
N ILE A 21 -0.49 -18.90 -2.40
CA ILE A 21 0.46 -20.00 -2.50
C ILE A 21 1.24 -19.90 -3.82
N ASP A 22 0.55 -19.64 -4.94
CA ASP A 22 1.20 -19.49 -6.25
C ASP A 22 2.22 -18.35 -6.29
N LEU A 23 1.91 -17.21 -5.66
CA LEU A 23 2.82 -16.07 -5.51
C LEU A 23 4.05 -16.45 -4.67
N LEU A 24 3.87 -17.13 -3.55
CA LEU A 24 4.97 -17.55 -2.68
C LEU A 24 5.84 -18.62 -3.35
N GLU A 25 5.26 -19.53 -4.12
CA GLU A 25 6.00 -20.49 -4.93
C GLU A 25 6.81 -19.81 -6.03
N LEU A 26 6.23 -18.79 -6.68
CA LEU A 26 6.94 -17.99 -7.67
C LEU A 26 8.13 -17.26 -7.06
N LEU A 27 7.99 -16.72 -5.84
CA LEU A 27 9.07 -16.07 -5.11
C LEU A 27 10.19 -17.06 -4.75
N ARG A 28 9.83 -18.30 -4.37
CA ARG A 28 10.79 -19.35 -4.01
C ARG A 28 11.50 -19.95 -5.22
N ASN A 29 10.78 -20.15 -6.33
CA ASN A 29 11.24 -20.87 -7.51
C ASN A 29 10.85 -20.13 -8.81
N PRO A 30 11.43 -18.95 -9.08
CA PRO A 30 11.04 -18.07 -10.20
C PRO A 30 11.18 -18.71 -11.58
N LYS A 31 12.07 -19.70 -11.72
CA LYS A 31 12.35 -20.39 -12.98
C LYS A 31 11.41 -21.55 -13.27
N GLN A 32 10.69 -22.06 -12.27
CA GLN A 32 9.90 -23.28 -12.40
C GLN A 32 8.42 -23.00 -12.60
N LYS A 33 7.90 -21.91 -12.03
CA LYS A 33 6.48 -21.59 -12.09
C LYS A 33 6.19 -20.48 -13.11
N SER A 34 5.30 -20.75 -14.05
CA SER A 34 4.84 -19.71 -14.98
C SER A 34 3.94 -18.72 -14.24
N ALA A 35 4.21 -17.42 -14.40
CA ALA A 35 3.39 -16.35 -13.85
C ALA A 35 2.10 -16.09 -14.65
N SER A 36 1.62 -17.09 -15.38
CA SER A 36 0.41 -17.03 -16.23
C SER A 36 -0.88 -16.85 -15.42
N PHE A 37 -0.84 -17.12 -14.11
CA PHE A 37 -1.98 -16.97 -13.21
C PHE A 37 -2.22 -15.51 -12.77
N LEU A 38 -1.23 -14.61 -12.92
CA LEU A 38 -1.35 -13.22 -12.45
C LEU A 38 -2.49 -12.44 -13.13
N PRO A 39 -2.71 -12.53 -14.46
CA PRO A 39 -3.87 -11.89 -15.08
C PRO A 39 -5.21 -12.43 -14.57
N GLU A 40 -5.30 -13.73 -14.30
CA GLU A 40 -6.50 -14.36 -13.74
C GLU A 40 -6.76 -13.92 -12.30
N MET A 41 -5.71 -13.85 -11.48
CA MET A 41 -5.79 -13.28 -10.13
C MET A 41 -6.24 -11.83 -10.18
N ALA A 42 -5.67 -10.99 -11.05
CA ALA A 42 -6.08 -9.60 -11.20
C ALA A 42 -7.56 -9.48 -11.63
N ASP A 43 -8.03 -10.39 -12.49
CA ASP A 43 -9.42 -10.43 -12.91
C ASP A 43 -10.36 -10.85 -11.78
N LEU A 44 -9.97 -11.84 -10.97
CA LEU A 44 -10.66 -12.20 -9.74
C LEU A 44 -10.79 -10.98 -8.83
N LEU A 45 -9.68 -10.32 -8.50
CA LEU A 45 -9.66 -9.14 -7.62
C LEU A 45 -10.57 -8.02 -8.12
N ARG A 46 -10.66 -7.81 -9.44
CA ARG A 46 -11.55 -6.81 -10.05
C ARG A 46 -13.03 -7.17 -9.90
N ARG A 47 -13.37 -8.46 -10.01
CA ARG A 47 -14.75 -8.98 -9.94
C ARG A 47 -15.25 -9.17 -8.52
N THR A 48 -14.36 -9.46 -7.57
CA THR A 48 -14.71 -9.67 -6.16
C THR A 48 -15.35 -8.40 -5.55
N PRO A 49 -16.43 -8.54 -4.76
CA PRO A 49 -17.03 -7.42 -4.03
C PRO A 49 -16.03 -6.75 -3.07
N PRO A 50 -16.02 -5.40 -2.97
CA PRO A 50 -15.10 -4.67 -2.10
C PRO A 50 -15.11 -5.16 -0.65
N GLU A 51 -16.26 -5.54 -0.10
CA GLU A 51 -16.45 -5.94 1.30
C GLU A 51 -15.75 -7.27 1.61
N ALA A 52 -15.91 -8.25 0.72
CA ALA A 52 -15.22 -9.54 0.82
C ALA A 52 -13.71 -9.37 0.67
N LEU A 53 -13.29 -8.53 -0.29
CA LEU A 53 -11.87 -8.27 -0.53
C LEU A 53 -11.21 -7.48 0.61
N GLN A 54 -11.93 -6.52 1.22
CA GLN A 54 -11.46 -5.77 2.39
C GLN A 54 -11.13 -6.70 3.56
N SER A 55 -11.94 -7.76 3.76
CA SER A 55 -11.73 -8.74 4.82
C SER A 55 -10.48 -9.62 4.59
N CYS A 56 -10.03 -9.75 3.35
CA CYS A 56 -8.83 -10.51 2.97
C CYS A 56 -7.63 -9.60 2.62
N PHE A 57 -7.75 -8.29 2.79
CA PHE A 57 -6.85 -7.31 2.17
C PHE A 57 -5.39 -7.53 2.56
N ASP A 58 -5.09 -7.58 3.86
CA ASP A 58 -3.71 -7.74 4.35
C ASP A 58 -3.11 -9.08 3.93
N TYR A 59 -3.93 -10.14 3.97
CA TYR A 59 -3.55 -11.48 3.56
C TYR A 59 -3.14 -11.53 2.09
N THR A 60 -3.93 -10.90 1.20
CA THR A 60 -3.64 -10.88 -0.24
C THR A 60 -2.53 -9.89 -0.60
N LEU A 61 -2.45 -8.75 0.08
CA LEU A 61 -1.47 -7.70 -0.20
C LEU A 61 -0.05 -8.16 0.16
N PHE A 62 0.13 -8.88 1.26
CA PHE A 62 1.45 -9.30 1.74
C PHE A 62 2.31 -10.04 0.69
N PRO A 63 1.88 -11.16 0.08
CA PRO A 63 2.70 -11.87 -0.90
C PRO A 63 2.96 -11.06 -2.17
N LEU A 64 2.03 -10.18 -2.57
CA LEU A 64 2.23 -9.26 -3.69
C LEU A 64 3.34 -8.24 -3.40
N LEU A 65 3.38 -7.70 -2.18
CA LEU A 65 4.41 -6.75 -1.78
C LEU A 65 5.79 -7.40 -1.63
N LEU A 66 5.86 -8.66 -1.19
CA LEU A 66 7.12 -9.41 -1.17
C LEU A 66 7.70 -9.59 -2.58
N LEU A 67 6.86 -9.98 -3.55
CA LEU A 67 7.27 -10.10 -4.95
C LEU A 67 7.65 -8.75 -5.56
N LEU A 68 6.96 -7.67 -5.20
CA LEU A 68 7.31 -6.32 -5.65
C LEU A 68 8.69 -5.90 -5.13
N ASP A 69 8.99 -6.12 -3.84
CA ASP A 69 10.31 -5.82 -3.29
C ASP A 69 11.40 -6.59 -4.05
N ALA A 70 11.20 -7.91 -4.21
CA ALA A 70 12.13 -8.75 -4.96
C ALA A 70 12.33 -8.23 -6.40
N ALA A 71 11.23 -7.91 -7.09
CA ALA A 71 11.27 -7.35 -8.44
C ALA A 71 12.09 -6.05 -8.52
N VAL A 72 11.96 -5.16 -7.52
CA VAL A 72 12.71 -3.91 -7.47
C VAL A 72 14.20 -4.18 -7.25
N GLU A 73 14.56 -5.07 -6.34
CA GLU A 73 15.97 -5.40 -6.07
C GLU A 73 16.65 -6.05 -7.29
N CYS A 74 15.96 -6.97 -8.00
CA CYS A 74 16.47 -7.57 -9.24
C CYS A 74 16.89 -6.54 -10.31
N ARG A 75 16.29 -5.35 -10.27
CA ARG A 75 16.51 -4.29 -11.27
C ARG A 75 17.61 -3.32 -10.86
N LYS A 76 17.84 -3.11 -9.57
CA LYS A 76 18.95 -2.30 -9.04
C LYS A 76 20.29 -2.98 -9.26
N GLU A 77 20.33 -4.31 -9.16
CA GLU A 77 21.57 -5.10 -9.21
C GLU A 77 22.11 -5.35 -10.64
N LYS A 78 21.40 -4.96 -11.70
CA LYS A 78 21.87 -5.13 -13.10
C LYS A 78 23.06 -4.22 -13.49
N LYS A 79 23.65 -3.51 -12.52
CA LYS A 79 24.80 -2.63 -12.73
C LYS A 79 26.09 -3.33 -12.29
N VAL A 80 26.89 -3.70 -13.30
CA VAL A 80 28.32 -4.03 -13.24
C VAL A 80 28.66 -5.52 -13.00
N ASP A 81 29.24 -6.10 -14.04
CA ASP A 81 30.01 -7.35 -14.15
C ASP A 81 29.27 -8.70 -14.16
N SER A 82 29.08 -9.17 -15.39
CA SER A 82 28.94 -10.57 -15.77
C SER A 82 30.02 -11.44 -15.13
N GLY A 83 29.66 -12.20 -14.10
CA GLY A 83 30.51 -13.22 -13.52
C GLY A 83 29.88 -13.81 -12.26
N GLU A 84 29.11 -14.89 -12.42
CA GLU A 84 28.65 -15.76 -11.34
C GLU A 84 27.72 -15.13 -10.28
N SER A 85 26.48 -14.82 -10.64
CA SER A 85 25.40 -14.70 -9.64
C SER A 85 24.84 -16.09 -9.32
N LEU A 86 25.52 -16.81 -8.43
CA LEU A 86 24.98 -17.98 -7.74
C LEU A 86 23.82 -17.52 -6.83
N GLY A 87 22.59 -17.49 -7.38
CA GLY A 87 21.36 -17.46 -6.59
C GLY A 87 20.53 -16.17 -6.63
N ALA A 88 20.82 -15.19 -7.49
CA ALA A 88 19.90 -14.06 -7.65
C ALA A 88 18.55 -14.55 -8.19
N LEU A 89 17.51 -14.38 -7.37
CA LEU A 89 16.12 -14.46 -7.77
C LEU A 89 15.93 -13.55 -8.99
N GLU A 90 15.61 -14.10 -10.15
CA GLU A 90 15.39 -13.31 -11.37
C GLU A 90 13.89 -13.18 -11.62
N ILE A 91 13.32 -12.03 -11.24
CA ILE A 91 11.92 -11.71 -11.50
C ILE A 91 11.82 -10.99 -12.86
N SER A 92 11.16 -11.62 -13.82
CA SER A 92 10.94 -11.04 -15.15
C SER A 92 10.03 -9.81 -15.12
N ASP A 93 10.09 -8.98 -16.17
CA ASP A 93 9.20 -7.84 -16.36
C ASP A 93 7.74 -8.25 -16.34
N ARG A 94 7.39 -9.34 -17.03
CA ARG A 94 6.02 -9.89 -17.05
C ARG A 94 5.49 -10.22 -15.66
N VAL A 95 6.31 -10.82 -14.80
CA VAL A 95 5.93 -11.14 -13.42
C VAL A 95 5.69 -9.85 -12.64
N ALA A 96 6.64 -8.92 -12.71
CA ALA A 96 6.61 -7.67 -11.96
C ALA A 96 5.41 -6.79 -12.36
N GLU A 97 5.13 -6.70 -13.65
CA GLU A 97 3.96 -6.02 -14.22
C GLU A 97 2.65 -6.71 -13.78
N GLY A 98 2.61 -8.04 -13.79
CA GLY A 98 1.48 -8.83 -13.30
C GLY A 98 1.18 -8.59 -11.82
N VAL A 99 2.21 -8.52 -10.99
CA VAL A 99 2.07 -8.20 -9.56
C VAL A 99 1.50 -6.80 -9.37
N LEU A 100 1.98 -5.80 -10.14
CA LEU A 100 1.43 -4.44 -10.09
C LEU A 100 -0.04 -4.38 -10.55
N MET A 101 -0.44 -5.19 -11.53
CA MET A 101 -1.86 -5.30 -11.91
C MET A 101 -2.73 -5.80 -10.76
N CYS A 102 -2.26 -6.81 -10.00
CA CYS A 102 -2.98 -7.30 -8.82
C CYS A 102 -3.04 -6.25 -7.70
N ILE A 103 -1.94 -5.56 -7.42
CA ILE A 103 -1.88 -4.50 -6.41
C ILE A 103 -2.84 -3.36 -6.78
N GLU A 104 -2.83 -2.90 -8.05
CA GLU A 104 -3.76 -1.89 -8.54
C GLU A 104 -5.22 -2.34 -8.34
N ALA A 105 -5.55 -3.58 -8.68
CA ALA A 105 -6.91 -4.11 -8.52
C ALA A 105 -7.38 -4.09 -7.06
N LEU A 106 -6.50 -4.50 -6.13
CA LEU A 106 -6.75 -4.43 -4.68
C LEU A 106 -6.97 -2.99 -4.21
N LEU A 107 -6.05 -2.08 -4.55
CA LEU A 107 -6.09 -0.69 -4.09
C LEU A 107 -7.28 0.09 -4.67
N ASN A 108 -7.79 -0.32 -5.83
CA ASN A 108 -9.02 0.27 -6.38
C ASN A 108 -10.28 -0.13 -5.62
N LYS A 109 -10.22 -1.14 -4.74
CA LYS A 109 -11.39 -1.72 -4.05
C LYS A 109 -11.31 -1.56 -2.53
N CYS A 110 -10.12 -1.70 -1.95
CA CYS A 110 -9.90 -1.69 -0.51
C CYS A 110 -9.41 -0.34 -0.01
N HIS A 111 -9.70 -0.06 1.25
CA HIS A 111 -9.11 1.05 2.01
C HIS A 111 -7.93 0.54 2.84
N LEU A 112 -6.96 1.42 3.06
CA LEU A 112 -5.86 1.17 3.99
C LEU A 112 -6.37 1.31 5.43
N GLY A 113 -6.06 0.34 6.28
CA GLY A 113 -6.53 0.29 7.67
C GLY A 113 -5.80 1.24 8.61
N SER A 114 -4.63 1.75 8.23
CA SER A 114 -3.83 2.66 9.05
C SER A 114 -2.89 3.54 8.22
N VAL A 115 -2.39 4.61 8.84
CA VAL A 115 -1.33 5.47 8.28
C VAL A 115 -0.04 4.69 8.10
N ASP A 116 0.30 3.78 9.02
CA ASP A 116 1.50 2.94 8.91
C ASP A 116 1.45 2.04 7.67
N GLN A 117 0.28 1.48 7.37
CA GLN A 117 0.08 0.70 6.16
C GLN A 117 0.24 1.55 4.89
N MET A 118 -0.26 2.79 4.92
CA MET A 118 -0.07 3.76 3.83
C MET A 118 1.41 4.11 3.63
N VAL A 119 2.13 4.42 4.71
CA VAL A 119 3.55 4.75 4.65
C VAL A 119 4.37 3.57 4.13
N MET A 120 4.06 2.35 4.58
CA MET A 120 4.70 1.13 4.12
C MET A 120 4.50 0.92 2.62
N LEU A 121 3.26 1.07 2.12
CA LEU A 121 2.94 0.90 0.71
C LEU A 121 3.56 2.00 -0.16
N LEU A 122 3.47 3.26 0.28
CA LEU A 122 4.14 4.39 -0.37
C LEU A 122 5.64 4.16 -0.50
N LYS A 123 6.29 3.68 0.56
CA LYS A 123 7.72 3.39 0.56
C LYS A 123 8.09 2.34 -0.48
N LYS A 124 7.34 1.23 -0.55
CA LYS A 124 7.57 0.16 -1.54
C LYS A 124 7.37 0.64 -2.97
N LEU A 125 6.26 1.33 -3.24
CA LEU A 125 5.99 1.90 -4.57
C LEU A 125 7.03 2.95 -4.96
N SER A 126 7.53 3.74 -4.01
CA SER A 126 8.58 4.74 -4.25
C SER A 126 9.90 4.09 -4.69
N TYR A 127 10.28 2.95 -4.11
CA TYR A 127 11.47 2.23 -4.57
C TYR A 127 11.35 1.78 -6.03
N GLY A 128 10.17 1.35 -6.48
CA GLY A 128 9.92 1.05 -7.88
C GLY A 128 9.88 2.31 -8.77
N ALA A 129 9.32 3.41 -8.28
CA ALA A 129 9.26 4.68 -9.01
C ALA A 129 10.63 5.32 -9.24
N MET A 130 11.60 5.04 -8.36
CA MET A 130 12.96 5.55 -8.45
C MET A 130 13.85 4.79 -9.43
N LEU A 131 13.38 3.66 -9.98
CA LEU A 131 14.10 2.95 -11.05
C LEU A 131 14.13 3.81 -12.31
N SER A 132 15.32 3.89 -12.91
CA SER A 132 15.54 4.61 -14.17
C SER A 132 14.91 3.86 -15.36
N PRO A 133 14.72 4.55 -16.52
CA PRO A 133 14.24 3.90 -17.73
C PRO A 133 15.12 2.73 -18.23
N LEU A 134 16.38 2.65 -17.77
CA LEU A 134 17.28 1.54 -18.11
C LEU A 134 17.10 0.33 -17.19
N GLU A 135 16.55 0.53 -16.00
CA GLU A 135 16.38 -0.51 -14.98
C GLU A 135 15.01 -1.18 -15.06
N ALA A 136 13.99 -0.46 -15.54
CA ALA A 136 12.61 -0.94 -15.57
C ALA A 136 11.89 -0.62 -16.87
N SER A 137 11.04 -1.54 -17.33
CA SER A 137 10.14 -1.36 -18.46
C SER A 137 9.17 -0.18 -18.24
N GLU A 138 8.70 0.42 -19.33
CA GLU A 138 7.68 1.47 -19.26
C GLU A 138 6.38 0.96 -18.63
N GLU A 139 6.01 -0.29 -18.90
CA GLU A 139 4.84 -0.94 -18.32
C GLU A 139 4.95 -1.12 -16.80
N PHE A 140 6.14 -1.52 -16.30
CA PHE A 140 6.40 -1.58 -14.86
C PHE A 140 6.28 -0.20 -14.22
N ARG A 141 6.94 0.81 -14.79
CA ARG A 141 6.89 2.20 -14.28
C ARG A 141 5.46 2.75 -14.32
N GLY A 142 4.72 2.48 -15.39
CA GLY A 142 3.29 2.81 -15.52
C GLY A 142 2.43 2.10 -14.48
N GLY A 143 2.72 0.83 -14.17
CA GLY A 143 2.06 0.06 -13.12
C GLY A 143 2.25 0.68 -11.73
N ILE A 144 3.45 1.17 -11.41
CA ILE A 144 3.71 1.89 -10.15
C ILE A 144 2.84 3.15 -10.04
N ILE A 145 2.77 3.94 -11.11
CA ILE A 145 1.94 5.17 -11.15
C ILE A 145 0.47 4.83 -10.96
N ARG A 146 -0.03 3.76 -11.60
CA ARG A 146 -1.41 3.30 -11.44
C ARG A 146 -1.71 2.87 -9.99
N CYS A 147 -0.81 2.14 -9.35
CA CYS A 147 -0.95 1.75 -7.94
C CYS A 147 -0.98 2.97 -7.01
N LEU A 148 -0.07 3.94 -7.20
CA LEU A 148 -0.05 5.20 -6.44
C LEU A 148 -1.36 5.96 -6.60
N ARG A 149 -1.86 6.09 -7.84
CA ARG A 149 -3.14 6.74 -8.13
C ARG A 149 -4.30 6.03 -7.41
N ALA A 150 -4.39 4.70 -7.52
CA ALA A 150 -5.46 3.91 -6.90
C ALA A 150 -5.48 4.12 -5.37
N MET A 151 -4.32 4.04 -4.73
CA MET A 151 -4.20 4.30 -3.29
C MET A 151 -4.64 5.72 -2.91
N LEU A 152 -4.16 6.75 -3.61
CA LEU A 152 -4.46 8.15 -3.31
C LEU A 152 -5.96 8.47 -3.48
N LEU A 153 -6.62 7.88 -4.49
CA LEU A 153 -8.05 8.06 -4.73
C LEU A 153 -8.95 7.42 -3.66
N ARG A 154 -8.41 6.51 -2.85
CA ARG A 154 -9.14 5.81 -1.77
C ARG A 154 -8.79 6.33 -0.38
N LEU A 155 -8.00 7.39 -0.27
CA LEU A 155 -7.81 8.09 1.01
C LEU A 155 -9.13 8.76 1.42
N GLN A 156 -9.63 8.39 2.60
CA GLN A 156 -10.77 9.08 3.19
C GLN A 156 -10.40 10.54 3.41
N GLN A 157 -11.31 11.46 3.08
CA GLN A 157 -11.13 12.86 3.43
C GLN A 157 -11.06 12.97 4.95
N CYS A 158 -9.98 13.54 5.47
CA CYS A 158 -9.88 13.90 6.88
C CYS A 158 -11.04 14.85 7.19
N SER A 159 -12.11 14.33 7.78
CA SER A 159 -13.16 15.16 8.32
C SER A 159 -12.53 15.91 9.49
N ASN A 160 -12.33 17.21 9.35
CA ASN A 160 -12.01 18.07 10.49
C ASN A 160 -13.23 18.10 11.42
N SER A 161 -13.49 17.02 12.15
CA SER A 161 -14.22 17.09 13.41
C SER A 161 -13.27 17.68 14.47
N GLN A 162 -12.77 18.88 14.19
CA GLN A 162 -12.53 19.81 15.29
C GLN A 162 -13.92 20.00 15.88
N GLY A 163 -14.16 19.41 17.05
CA GLY A 163 -15.39 19.54 17.79
C GLY A 163 -15.70 21.01 18.00
N LEU A 164 -16.47 21.60 17.09
CA LEU A 164 -17.20 22.82 17.33
C LEU A 164 -18.32 22.40 18.28
N HIS A 165 -17.96 22.29 19.56
CA HIS A 165 -18.92 22.26 20.65
C HIS A 165 -19.58 23.65 20.61
N HIS A 166 -20.61 23.79 19.77
CA HIS A 166 -21.47 24.96 19.77
C HIS A 166 -22.22 24.91 21.10
N PRO A 167 -22.00 25.84 22.06
CA PRO A 167 -22.91 25.94 23.18
C PRO A 167 -24.22 26.49 22.64
N THR A 168 -25.32 25.78 22.89
CA THR A 168 -26.67 26.33 22.74
C THR A 168 -26.81 27.48 23.74
N PRO A 169 -27.23 28.68 23.33
CA PRO A 169 -27.47 29.77 24.26
C PRO A 169 -28.90 29.66 24.78
N ASN A 170 -29.15 28.80 25.77
CA ASN A 170 -30.42 28.79 26.47
C ASN A 170 -30.24 29.25 27.92
N ALA A 171 -30.88 30.39 28.19
CA ALA A 171 -31.57 30.72 29.43
C ALA A 171 -30.77 30.62 30.75
N LEU A 172 -30.50 31.82 31.28
CA LEU A 172 -30.45 32.20 32.69
C LEU A 172 -30.94 31.11 33.67
N GLY A 173 -30.06 30.64 34.55
CA GLY A 173 -30.42 29.68 35.60
C GLY A 173 -29.25 29.28 36.48
N VAL A 174 -28.78 30.25 37.26
CA VAL A 174 -27.95 30.19 38.48
C VAL A 174 -27.64 28.77 39.02
N GLY A 175 -26.36 28.40 39.14
CA GLY A 175 -25.99 27.23 39.93
C GLY A 175 -24.54 26.74 39.82
N LEU A 176 -23.70 27.29 40.70
CA LEU A 176 -22.48 26.70 41.31
C LEU A 176 -21.20 26.47 40.47
N TRP A 177 -20.21 27.31 40.86
CA TRP A 177 -18.75 27.19 40.87
C TRP A 177 -17.97 27.15 39.55
N PRO A 178 -17.02 28.10 39.41
CA PRO A 178 -15.60 27.72 39.45
C PRO A 178 -14.80 28.77 40.26
N VAL A 179 -13.53 28.66 40.63
CA VAL A 179 -12.31 28.28 39.90
C VAL A 179 -11.22 28.20 40.97
N ALA A 180 -10.30 27.24 40.90
CA ALA A 180 -8.91 27.52 41.30
C ALA A 180 -7.93 26.53 40.66
N LEU A 181 -7.10 27.09 39.77
CA LEU A 181 -5.67 26.79 39.56
C LEU A 181 -5.37 25.44 38.89
N GLY A 182 -4.84 25.35 37.67
CA GLY A 182 -3.81 26.17 37.01
C GLY A 182 -2.62 25.27 36.71
N LEU A 183 -2.18 25.16 35.44
CA LEU A 183 -0.84 24.74 34.96
C LEU A 183 -0.86 24.56 33.41
N PRO A 184 0.30 24.58 32.70
CA PRO A 184 0.59 25.67 31.79
C PRO A 184 0.60 25.26 30.30
N LYS A 185 0.33 26.25 29.44
CA LYS A 185 0.56 26.17 27.99
C LYS A 185 2.05 26.03 27.69
N ARG A 186 2.49 24.89 27.15
CA ARG A 186 3.75 24.80 26.40
C ARG A 186 3.50 25.31 24.98
N SER A 187 3.90 26.56 24.72
CA SER A 187 4.19 27.03 23.36
C SER A 187 5.55 26.48 22.96
N VAL A 188 5.62 25.74 21.86
CA VAL A 188 6.88 25.40 21.22
C VAL A 188 7.23 26.55 20.27
N ALA A 189 8.21 27.36 20.67
CA ALA A 189 8.82 28.37 19.84
C ALA A 189 9.79 27.70 18.85
N TRP A 190 9.67 28.05 17.57
CA TRP A 190 10.63 27.68 16.54
C TRP A 190 11.91 28.49 16.73
N THR A 191 12.99 27.84 17.19
CA THR A 191 14.31 28.45 17.23
C THR A 191 15.11 28.15 15.96
N LYS A 192 15.55 29.26 15.37
CA LYS A 192 16.53 29.48 14.29
C LYS A 192 17.74 28.53 14.34
N ILE A 193 18.12 27.99 13.18
CA ILE A 193 19.35 27.22 12.93
C ILE A 193 20.55 28.18 12.94
N PRO A 194 21.64 27.94 13.70
CA PRO A 194 22.90 28.61 13.49
C PRO A 194 23.79 27.85 12.49
N SER A 195 24.25 28.58 11.47
CA SER A 195 25.34 28.21 10.58
C SER A 195 26.65 28.07 11.34
N GLN A 196 27.31 26.91 11.25
CA GLN A 196 28.70 26.74 11.66
C GLN A 196 29.60 26.75 10.42
N GLN A 197 30.40 27.81 10.30
CA GLN A 197 31.65 27.80 9.54
C GLN A 197 32.70 27.06 10.37
N SER A 198 33.43 26.12 9.78
CA SER A 198 34.71 25.67 10.33
C SER A 198 35.81 25.94 9.30
N LYS A 199 36.66 26.91 9.64
CA LYS A 199 38.04 27.00 9.19
C LYS A 199 38.85 26.05 10.07
N ILE A 200 39.55 25.09 9.48
CA ILE A 200 41.02 24.88 9.57
C ILE A 200 41.44 24.23 8.26
#